data_AF-A0A6B3I702-F1
#
_entry.id   AF-A0A6B3I702-F1
#
_cell.length_a   1.000
_cell.length_b   1.000
_cell.length_c   1.000
_cell.angle_alpha   90.00
_cell.angle_beta   90.00
_cell.angle_gamma   90.00
#
_symmetry.space_group_name_H-M   'P 1'
#
loop_
_entity.id
_entity.type
_entity.pdbx_description
1 polymer ?
#
loop_
_entity_poly.entity_id
_entity_poly.type
_entity_poly.pdbx_seq_one_letter_code
_entity_poly.pdbx_strand_id
1 'polypeptide(L)'
;SRRTALAQQGRAALGMAIGLALVLFVSGVIEGFVTPSGLPTWARITIGIAAELAFLAYVYILGRRAVRAGDIGDLTAVERSAELPSAA
;
A
#
# COMPACT_ATOMS: atom_id res chain seq x y z
N SER A 1 -27.26 -3.01 4.60
CA SER A 1 -27.34 -3.79 5.87
C SER A 1 -26.00 -3.74 6.59
N ARG A 2 -25.87 -4.17 7.87
CA ARG A 2 -24.56 -4.19 8.59
C ARG A 2 -23.48 -4.98 7.83
N ARG A 3 -23.87 -6.01 7.06
CA ARG A 3 -22.96 -6.78 6.18
C ARG A 3 -22.41 -5.94 5.03
N THR A 4 -23.21 -5.07 4.43
CA THR A 4 -22.78 -4.15 3.36
C THR A 4 -21.77 -3.12 3.88
N ALA A 5 -22.01 -2.56 5.07
CA ALA A 5 -21.09 -1.60 5.69
C ALA A 5 -19.72 -2.23 6.03
N LEU A 6 -19.73 -3.46 6.56
CA LEU A 6 -18.51 -4.25 6.79
C LEU A 6 -17.75 -4.54 5.49
N ALA A 7 -18.46 -4.88 4.42
CA ALA A 7 -17.83 -5.12 3.12
C ALA A 7 -17.17 -3.85 2.55
N GLN A 8 -17.76 -2.67 2.73
CA GLN A 8 -17.14 -1.41 2.31
C GLN A 8 -15.86 -1.10 3.09
N GLN A 9 -15.90 -1.19 4.42
CA GLN A 9 -14.71 -0.94 5.24
C GLN A 9 -13.61 -1.99 5.03
N GLY A 10 -13.98 -3.24 4.76
CA GLY A 10 -13.04 -4.33 4.49
C GLY A 10 -12.20 -4.11 3.23
N ARG A 11 -12.74 -3.44 2.19
CA ARG A 11 -12.00 -3.17 0.95
C ARG A 11 -10.87 -2.17 1.14
N ALA A 12 -11.13 -1.07 1.86
CA ALA A 12 -10.09 -0.11 2.23
C ALA A 12 -9.01 -0.78 3.11
N ALA A 13 -9.43 -1.62 4.06
CA ALA A 13 -8.51 -2.36 4.91
C ALA A 13 -7.63 -3.35 4.13
N LEU A 14 -8.16 -4.01 3.10
CA LEU A 14 -7.40 -4.94 2.27
C LEU A 14 -6.29 -4.23 1.49
N GLY A 15 -6.58 -3.07 0.90
CA GLY A 15 -5.57 -2.25 0.22
C GLY A 15 -4.44 -1.84 1.16
N MET A 16 -4.77 -1.39 2.38
CA MET A 16 -3.79 -1.08 3.41
C MET A 16 -2.95 -2.30 3.80
N ALA A 17 -3.59 -3.47 3.99
CA ALA A 17 -2.89 -4.70 4.35
C ALA A 17 -1.88 -5.13 3.28
N ILE A 18 -2.25 -5.06 2.00
CA ILE A 18 -1.35 -5.38 0.89
C ILE A 18 -0.18 -4.39 0.84
N GLY A 19 -0.46 -3.08 0.98
CA GLY A 19 0.58 -2.06 1.01
C GLY A 19 1.57 -2.26 2.16
N LEU A 20 1.07 -2.54 3.36
CA LEU A 20 1.91 -2.82 4.54
C LEU A 20 2.72 -4.11 4.35
N ALA A 21 2.12 -5.18 3.83
CA ALA A 21 2.83 -6.44 3.60
C ALA A 21 4.04 -6.24 2.67
N LEU A 22 3.88 -5.47 1.59
CA LEU A 22 4.98 -5.14 0.68
C LEU A 22 6.08 -4.31 1.36
N VAL A 23 5.71 -3.27 2.12
CA VAL A 23 6.68 -2.41 2.81
C VAL A 23 7.44 -3.20 3.88
N LEU A 24 6.74 -4.03 4.66
CA LEU A 24 7.36 -4.88 5.67
C LEU A 24 8.28 -5.94 5.04
N PHE A 25 7.91 -6.49 3.88
CA PHE A 25 8.77 -7.40 3.15
C PHE A 25 10.10 -6.72 2.74
N VAL A 26 10.04 -5.52 2.15
CA VAL A 26 11.27 -4.76 1.81
C VAL A 26 12.09 -4.45 3.05
N SER A 27 11.43 -4.04 4.15
CA SER A 27 12.09 -3.80 5.43
C SER A 27 12.81 -5.05 5.94
N GLY A 28 12.15 -6.22 5.91
CA GLY A 28 12.74 -7.49 6.32
C GLY A 28 13.93 -7.90 5.46
N VAL A 29 13.89 -7.62 4.14
CA VAL A 29 15.05 -7.82 3.25
C VAL A 29 16.22 -6.91 3.65
N ILE A 30 15.98 -5.64 3.91
CA ILE A 30 17.03 -4.70 4.35
C ILE A 30 17.60 -5.14 5.71
N GLU A 31 16.74 -5.54 6.64
CA GLU A 31 17.17 -6.01 7.95
C GLU A 31 17.97 -7.32 7.84
N GLY A 32 17.52 -8.28 7.04
CA GLY A 32 18.19 -9.58 6.89
C GLY A 32 19.53 -9.51 6.14
N PHE A 33 19.68 -8.57 5.19
CA PHE A 33 20.86 -8.54 4.31
C PHE A 33 21.75 -7.31 4.51
N VAL A 34 21.21 -6.14 4.84
CA VAL A 34 21.96 -4.89 4.94
C VAL A 34 22.45 -4.65 6.37
N THR A 35 21.59 -4.89 7.37
CA THR A 35 21.92 -4.65 8.78
C THR A 35 23.09 -5.51 9.29
N PRO A 36 23.12 -6.84 9.06
CA PRO A 36 24.23 -7.70 9.47
C PRO A 36 25.41 -7.70 8.49
N SER A 37 25.36 -6.91 7.41
CA SER A 37 26.44 -6.90 6.42
C SER A 37 27.73 -6.28 6.94
N GLY A 38 28.87 -6.73 6.40
CA GLY A 38 30.18 -6.10 6.60
C GLY A 38 30.38 -4.78 5.84
N LEU A 39 29.30 -4.16 5.34
CA LEU A 39 29.38 -2.91 4.59
C LEU A 39 29.77 -1.73 5.50
N PRO A 40 30.51 -0.74 4.98
CA PRO A 40 30.73 0.52 5.68
C PRO A 40 29.41 1.17 6.11
N THR A 41 29.39 1.83 7.27
CA THR A 41 28.19 2.46 7.83
C THR A 41 27.52 3.45 6.86
N TRP A 42 28.31 4.24 6.13
CA TRP A 42 27.78 5.16 5.12
C TRP A 42 26.99 4.43 4.03
N ALA A 43 27.46 3.27 3.57
CA ALA A 43 26.81 2.50 2.52
C ALA A 43 25.45 1.95 3.00
N ARG A 44 25.39 1.43 4.23
CA ARG A 44 24.13 0.98 4.86
C ARG A 44 23.12 2.12 4.98
N ILE A 45 23.57 3.31 5.40
CA ILE A 45 22.72 4.51 5.48
C ILE A 45 22.21 4.90 4.09
N THR A 46 23.07 4.93 3.08
CA THR A 46 22.66 5.26 1.70
C THR A 46 21.61 4.29 1.17
N ILE A 47 21.72 2.99 1.47
CA ILE A 47 20.70 2.00 1.10
C ILE A 47 19.35 2.30 1.78
N GLY A 48 19.37 2.61 3.08
CA GLY A 48 18.17 3.00 3.82
C GLY A 48 17.51 4.25 3.23
N ILE A 49 18.29 5.31 2.96
CA ILE A 49 17.81 6.54 2.33
C ILE A 49 17.24 6.26 0.95
N ALA A 50 17.90 5.44 0.14
CA ALA A 50 17.42 5.09 -1.20
C ALA A 50 16.08 4.34 -1.15
N ALA A 51 15.94 3.40 -0.21
CA ALA A 51 14.68 2.67 0.00
C ALA A 51 13.55 3.60 0.47
N GLU A 52 13.85 4.51 1.39
CA GLU A 52 12.90 5.52 1.87
C GLU A 52 12.47 6.48 0.75
N LEU A 53 13.41 6.99 -0.03
CA LEU A 53 13.11 7.85 -1.19
C LEU A 53 12.28 7.13 -2.24
N ALA A 54 12.56 5.84 -2.50
CA ALA A 54 11.76 5.02 -3.41
C ALA A 54 10.33 4.85 -2.88
N PHE A 55 10.16 4.60 -1.58
CA PHE A 55 8.86 4.52 -0.94
C PHE A 55 8.09 5.85 -1.03
N LEU A 56 8.74 6.98 -0.72
CA LEU A 56 8.13 8.30 -0.83
C LEU A 56 7.75 8.62 -2.28
N ALA A 57 8.63 8.33 -3.25
CA ALA A 57 8.32 8.50 -4.67
C ALA A 57 7.09 7.68 -5.08
N TYR A 58 7.02 6.41 -4.66
CA TYR A 58 5.85 5.57 -4.89
C TYR A 58 4.57 6.19 -4.30
N VAL A 59 4.58 6.57 -3.02
CA VAL A 59 3.42 7.15 -2.33
C VAL A 59 2.99 8.47 -3.00
N TYR A 60 3.92 9.38 -3.27
CA TYR A 60 3.59 10.68 -3.83
C TYR A 60 3.18 10.62 -5.29
N ILE A 61 3.81 9.79 -6.12
CA ILE A 61 3.46 9.68 -7.55
C ILE A 61 2.10 8.98 -7.68
N LEU A 62 1.94 7.83 -7.03
CA LEU A 62 0.72 7.04 -7.15
C LEU A 62 -0.46 7.69 -6.41
N GLY A 63 -0.23 8.21 -5.20
CA GLY A 63 -1.24 8.93 -4.42
C GLY A 63 -1.68 10.21 -5.10
N ARG A 64 -0.76 10.99 -5.69
CA ARG A 64 -1.14 12.19 -6.46
C ARG A 64 -1.96 11.84 -7.70
N ARG A 65 -1.64 10.73 -8.38
CA ARG A 65 -2.43 10.24 -9.51
C ARG A 65 -3.84 9.82 -9.08
N ALA A 66 -3.95 9.08 -7.98
CA ALA A 66 -5.24 8.64 -7.41
C ALA A 66 -6.11 9.85 -7.03
N VAL A 67 -5.57 10.80 -6.27
CA VAL A 67 -6.30 12.02 -5.87
C VAL A 67 -6.77 12.83 -7.08
N ARG A 68 -5.93 12.97 -8.12
CA ARG A 68 -6.31 13.66 -9.36
C ARG A 68 -7.39 12.93 -10.16
N ALA A 69 -7.47 11.61 -10.05
CA ALA A 69 -8.52 10.80 -10.65
C ALA A 69 -9.84 10.83 -9.83
N GLY A 70 -9.84 11.46 -8.65
CA GLY A 70 -10.97 11.46 -7.73
C GLY A 70 -11.07 10.19 -6.89
N ASP A 71 -10.04 9.34 -6.89
CA ASP A 71 -10.00 8.14 -6.07
C ASP A 71 -9.71 8.50 -4.62
N ILE A 72 -10.69 8.25 -3.75
CA ILE A 72 -10.62 8.51 -2.31
C ILE A 72 -10.46 7.19 -1.56
N GLY A 73 -9.46 6.39 -1.93
CA GLY A 73 -9.12 5.13 -1.23
C GLY A 73 -10.21 4.05 -1.17
N ASP A 74 -11.36 4.25 -1.81
CA ASP A 74 -12.37 3.21 -2.09
C ASP A 74 -12.12 2.65 -3.50
N LEU A 75 -12.46 1.38 -3.70
CA LEU A 75 -12.32 0.75 -5.00
C LEU A 75 -13.31 1.36 -6.00
N THR A 76 -12.87 1.57 -7.25
CA THR A 76 -13.71 2.18 -8.31
C THR A 76 -14.99 1.37 -8.55
N ALA A 77 -16.02 2.03 -9.09
CA ALA A 77 -17.33 1.42 -9.38
C ALA A 77 -17.26 0.19 -10.31
N VAL A 78 -16.13 -0.07 -10.97
CA VAL A 78 -15.92 -1.24 -11.84
C VAL A 78 -15.87 -2.56 -11.05
N GLU A 79 -15.56 -2.54 -9.74
CA GLU A 79 -15.70 -3.69 -8.84
C GLU A 79 -17.04 -3.71 -8.08
N ARG A 80 -17.91 -2.72 -8.31
CA ARG A 80 -19.19 -2.55 -7.58
C ARG A 80 -20.27 -3.55 -8.02
N SER A 81 -20.07 -4.34 -9.07
CA SER A 81 -21.14 -5.17 -9.65
C SER A 81 -20.88 -6.68 -9.58
N ALA A 82 -21.13 -7.23 -8.40
CA ALA A 82 -22.02 -8.39 -8.26
C ALA A 82 -23.22 -8.08 -7.33
N GLU A 83 -23.57 -6.80 -7.16
CA GLU A 83 -24.87 -6.44 -6.57
C GLU A 83 -25.95 -6.60 -7.66
N LEU A 84 -26.49 -7.81 -7.74
CA LEU A 84 -27.76 -8.06 -8.43
C LEU A 84 -28.85 -7.22 -7.74
N PRO A 85 -29.82 -6.67 -8.49
CA PRO A 85 -30.93 -5.92 -7.90
C PRO A 85 -31.68 -6.83 -6.92
N SER A 86 -31.62 -6.54 -5.62
CA SER A 86 -32.51 -7.17 -4.66
C SER A 86 -33.87 -6.51 -4.79
N ALA A 87 -34.82 -7.23 -5.39
CA ALA A 87 -36.22 -6.82 -5.45
C ALA A 87 -36.73 -6.45 -4.05
N ALA A 88 -37.44 -5.31 -3.99
CA ALA A 88 -38.09 -4.78 -2.79
C ALA A 88 -39.35 -5.59 -2.44
#